data_AF-A0A0E9Y260-F1
#
_entry.id   AF-A0A0E9Y260-F1
#
_cell.length_a   1.000
_cell.length_b   1.000
_cell.length_c   1.000
_cell.angle_alpha   90.00
_cell.angle_beta   90.00
_cell.angle_gamma   90.00
#
_symmetry.space_group_name_H-M   'P 1'
#
loop_
_entity.id
_entity.type
_entity.pdbx_description
1 polymer ?
#
loop_
_entity_poly.entity_id
_entity_poly.type
_entity_poly.pdbx_seq_one_letter_code
_entity_poly.pdbx_strand_id
1 'polypeptide(L)' 'MSLRYGLVPAMRALGLNVVFGGGANFTGISESTLVRISDAVHKAAVEVNEEGTIAAAVTGLSFVPIS' A
#
# COMPACT_ATOMS: atom_id res chain seq x y z
N MET A 1 1.46 -20.67 5.15
CA MET A 1 2.28 -19.53 5.60
C MET A 1 1.60 -18.23 5.21
N SER A 2 1.47 -17.23 6.10
CA SER A 2 0.98 -15.90 5.72
C SER A 2 1.85 -14.81 6.33
N LEU A 3 2.13 -13.77 5.55
CA LEU A 3 3.00 -12.66 5.90
C LEU A 3 2.27 -11.33 5.66
N ARG A 4 2.49 -10.35 6.53
CA ARG A 4 1.96 -8.99 6.42
C ARG A 4 3.10 -7.99 6.57
N TYR A 5 3.21 -7.06 5.63
CA TYR A 5 4.24 -6.03 5.59
C TYR A 5 3.62 -4.64 5.57
N GLY A 6 4.16 -3.73 6.38
CA GLY A 6 4.00 -2.29 6.17
C GLY A 6 4.95 -1.85 5.06
N LEU A 7 4.40 -1.26 4.00
CA LEU A 7 5.15 -0.92 2.80
C LEU A 7 5.74 0.48 2.83
N VAL A 8 5.24 1.37 3.68
CA VAL A 8 5.69 2.79 3.72
C VAL A 8 7.21 2.94 3.84
N PRO A 9 7.93 2.23 4.73
CA PRO A 9 9.39 2.36 4.83
C PRO A 9 10.11 1.94 3.55
N ALA A 10 9.69 0.83 2.94
CA ALA A 10 10.27 0.32 1.70
C ALA A 10 9.98 1.26 0.52
N MET A 11 8.75 1.76 0.40
CA MET A 11 8.35 2.71 -0.64
C MET A 11 9.18 4.01 -0.55
N ARG A 12 9.41 4.53 0.65
CA ARG A 12 10.29 5.70 0.86
C ARG A 12 11.74 5.41 0.48
N ALA A 13 12.26 4.25 0.86
CA ALA A 13 13.62 3.82 0.48
C ALA A 13 13.79 3.70 -1.04
N LEU A 14 12.70 3.35 -1.76
CA LEU A 14 12.65 3.32 -3.22
C LEU A 14 12.40 4.70 -3.88
N GLY A 15 12.25 5.77 -3.09
CA GLY A 15 12.11 7.14 -3.58
C GLY A 15 10.68 7.70 -3.57
N LEU A 16 9.66 6.91 -3.21
CA LEU A 16 8.29 7.42 -3.06
C LEU A 16 8.16 8.18 -1.74
N ASN A 17 8.49 9.47 -1.75
CA ASN A 17 8.39 10.32 -0.55
C ASN A 17 7.20 11.29 -0.61
N VAL A 18 6.96 11.90 -1.79
CA VAL A 18 5.96 12.97 -1.97
C VAL A 18 4.53 12.50 -1.65
N VAL A 19 4.19 11.25 -2.03
CA VAL A 19 2.85 10.67 -1.88
C VAL A 19 2.36 10.54 -0.43
N PHE A 20 3.28 10.62 0.55
CA PHE A 20 2.98 10.50 1.97
C PHE A 20 2.87 11.85 2.69
N GLY A 21 3.21 12.97 2.03
CA GLY A 21 3.29 14.31 2.61
C GLY A 21 2.29 15.31 2.01
N GLY A 22 2.42 16.58 2.37
CA GLY A 22 1.52 17.66 1.91
C GLY A 22 1.65 18.03 0.43
N GLY A 23 2.73 17.62 -0.24
CA GLY A 23 2.91 17.79 -1.69
C GLY A 23 2.30 16.67 -2.53
N ALA A 24 1.57 15.72 -1.93
CA ALA A 24 0.96 14.63 -2.67
C ALA A 24 -0.11 15.16 -3.63
N ASN A 25 -0.02 14.73 -4.89
CA ASN A 25 -0.98 15.10 -5.93
C ASN A 25 -1.75 13.85 -6.37
N PHE A 26 -2.98 13.73 -5.87
CA PHE A 26 -3.93 12.67 -6.23
C PHE A 26 -5.22 13.25 -6.83
N THR A 27 -5.14 14.37 -7.53
CA THR A 27 -6.33 15.04 -8.11
C THR A 27 -7.08 14.17 -9.13
N GLY A 28 -6.40 13.20 -9.76
CA GLY A 28 -7.05 12.20 -10.61
C GLY A 28 -7.86 11.12 -9.86
N ILE A 29 -7.75 11.06 -8.53
CA ILE A 29 -8.54 10.16 -7.67
C ILE A 29 -9.61 10.95 -6.89
N SER A 30 -9.24 12.13 -6.39
CA SER A 30 -10.17 13.03 -5.69
C SER A 30 -9.89 14.46 -6.11
N GLU A 31 -10.85 15.06 -6.83
CA GLU A 31 -10.71 16.42 -7.34
C GLU A 31 -11.00 17.48 -6.28
N SER A 32 -11.98 17.22 -5.41
CA SER A 32 -12.48 18.20 -4.44
C SER A 32 -11.72 18.19 -3.11
N THR A 33 -11.05 17.09 -2.78
CA THR A 33 -10.34 16.92 -1.52
C THR A 33 -8.91 16.51 -1.80
N LEU A 34 -7.95 17.34 -1.39
CA LEU A 34 -6.55 16.96 -1.42
C LEU A 34 -6.33 15.83 -0.43
N VAL A 35 -5.87 14.70 -0.92
CA VAL A 35 -5.58 13.51 -0.12
C VAL A 35 -4.11 13.12 -0.25
N ARG A 36 -3.61 12.40 0.75
CA ARG A 36 -2.30 11.75 0.74
C ARG A 36 -2.43 10.31 1.22
N ILE A 37 -1.44 9.48 0.91
CA ILE A 37 -1.37 8.14 1.47
C ILE A 37 -0.92 8.26 2.94
N SER A 38 -1.71 7.69 3.86
CA SER A 38 -1.38 7.59 5.28
C SER A 38 -0.69 6.28 5.63
N ASP A 39 -1.08 5.19 4.98
CA ASP A 39 -0.54 3.85 5.20
C ASP A 39 -0.60 3.00 3.93
N ALA A 40 0.27 2.00 3.85
CA ALA A 40 0.33 1.03 2.76
C ALA A 40 0.71 -0.33 3.33
N VAL A 41 -0.09 -1.36 3.04
CA VAL A 41 0.07 -2.70 3.61
C VAL A 41 -0.06 -3.75 2.50
N HIS A 42 0.82 -4.75 2.54
CA HIS A 42 0.70 -5.95 1.70
C HIS A 42 0.57 -7.19 2.59
N LYS A 43 -0.40 -8.05 2.30
CA LYS A 43 -0.53 -9.36 2.94
C LYS A 43 -0.54 -10.44 1.87
N ALA A 44 0.29 -11.46 2.05
CA ALA A 44 0.34 -12.63 1.19
C ALA A 44 0.17 -13.91 2.00
N ALA A 45 -0.38 -14.94 1.38
CA ALA A 45 -0.50 -16.28 1.92
C ALA A 45 -0.11 -17.29 0.85
N VAL A 46 0.64 -18.32 1.25
CA VAL A 46 1.02 -19.46 0.42
C VAL A 46 0.81 -20.73 1.21
N GLU A 47 0.17 -21.70 0.59
CA GLU A 47 -0.06 -23.06 1.07
C GLU A 47 0.52 -24.02 0.03
N VAL A 48 1.25 -25.03 0.52
CA VAL A 48 1.83 -26.09 -0.31
C VAL A 48 1.41 -27.41 0.29
N ASN A 49 0.88 -28.29 -0.54
CA ASN A 49 0.54 -29.66 -0.20
C ASN A 49 0.90 -30.60 -1.36
N GLU A 50 0.63 -31.88 -1.20
CA GLU A 50 0.92 -32.93 -2.19
C GLU A 50 0.14 -32.75 -3.50
N GLU A 51 -0.97 -32.01 -3.46
CA GLU A 51 -1.80 -31.71 -4.64
C GLU A 51 -1.29 -30.46 -5.39
N GLY A 52 -0.48 -29.61 -4.74
CA GLY A 52 0.13 -28.45 -5.38
C GLY A 52 0.35 -27.25 -4.46
N THR A 53 0.13 -26.04 -4.99
CA THR A 53 0.35 -24.78 -4.28
C THR A 53 -0.81 -23.83 -4.50
N ILE A 54 -1.32 -23.26 -3.41
CA ILE A 54 -2.32 -22.20 -3.43
C ILE A 54 -1.67 -20.93 -2.88
N ALA A 55 -1.76 -19.83 -3.62
CA ALA A 55 -1.23 -18.55 -3.21
C ALA A 55 -2.25 -17.43 -3.41
N ALA A 56 -2.32 -16.51 -2.46
CA ALA A 56 -3.19 -15.32 -2.52
C ALA A 56 -2.46 -14.11 -1.94
N ALA A 57 -2.73 -12.92 -2.47
CA ALA A 57 -2.17 -11.69 -1.94
C ALA A 57 -3.12 -10.50 -2.11
N VAL A 58 -3.02 -9.53 -1.19
CA VAL A 58 -3.80 -8.29 -1.19
C VAL A 58 -2.90 -7.13 -0.81
N THR A 59 -3.00 -6.04 -1.56
CA THR A 59 -2.34 -4.75 -1.25
C THR A 59 -3.41 -3.72 -0.95
N GLY A 60 -3.28 -3.04 0.18
CA GLY A 60 -4.15 -1.96 0.60
C GLY A 60 -3.38 -0.64 0.74
N LEU A 61 -4.00 0.45 0.29
CA LEU A 61 -3.52 1.82 0.49
C LEU A 61 -4.61 2.60 1.24
N SER A 62 -4.21 3.37 2.25
CA SER A 62 -5.11 4.22 3.03
C SER A 62 -4.88 5.68 2.65
N PHE A 63 -5.98 6.39 2.37
CA PHE A 63 -5.95 7.80 2.03
C PHE A 63 -6.57 8.63 3.15
N VAL A 64 -5.97 9.79 3.42
CA VAL A 64 -6.50 10.79 4.36
C VAL A 64 -6.39 12.19 3.74
N PRO A 65 -7.26 13.14 4.12
CA PRO A 65 -7.11 14.52 3.71
C PRO A 65 -5.74 15.10 4.09
N ILE A 66 -5.20 15.95 3.23
CA ILE A 66 -4.08 16.84 3.55
C ILE A 66 -4.67 18.00 4.34
N SER A 67 -4.43 18.03 5.65
CA SER A 67 -4.80 19.15 6.52
C SER A 67 -3.95 20.39 6.24
#